data_AF-A0A9E2NZS0-F1
#
_entry.id   AF-A0A9E2NZS0-F1
#
_cell.length_a   1.000
_cell.length_b   1.000
_cell.length_c   1.000
_cell.angle_alpha   90.00
_cell.angle_beta   90.00
_cell.angle_gamma   90.00
#
_symmetry.space_group_name_H-M   'P 1'
#
loop_
_entity.id
_entity.type
_entity.pdbx_description
1 polymer ?
#
loop_
_entity_poly.entity_id
_entity_poly.type
_entity_poly.pdbx_seq_one_letter_code
_entity_poly.pdbx_strand_id
1 'polypeptide(L)'
;MKRAWMFACVVLLVSLWGCATTSKEPVVDPNFLGDYDPIQLENVMAWYNFFGKEKPKELEMYFVPRTNNVEIYYREGQNKVCVILSQEHREQLKEVAALFTEGVEAGTLEDRKPTTKNAYYKSTCSVGWGVLGIGRVTEKSRLEYNHKYLKDGKVYLSVRAYPAADKNDSSVYSPDIELFFSPSQLETLFAQIDQSVLQAYVDQLNAQAYEY
;
A
#
# COMPACT_ATOMS: atom_id res chain seq x y z
N MET A 1 -35.18 80.94 27.52
CA MET A 1 -35.98 80.65 26.31
C MET A 1 -35.06 80.79 25.11
N LYS A 2 -34.78 79.85 24.21
CA LYS A 2 -35.13 78.44 23.98
C LYS A 2 -33.85 77.80 23.36
N ARG A 3 -33.58 76.53 23.70
CA ARG A 3 -32.53 75.69 23.11
C ARG A 3 -33.07 75.04 21.82
N ALA A 4 -32.23 74.90 20.80
CA ALA A 4 -32.37 73.91 19.70
C ALA A 4 -30.97 73.74 19.08
N TRP A 5 -30.24 72.68 19.46
CA TRP A 5 -30.07 71.44 18.69
C TRP A 5 -29.06 71.59 17.55
N MET A 6 -27.79 71.29 17.85
CA MET A 6 -26.76 70.99 16.86
C MET A 6 -26.58 69.47 16.85
N PHE A 7 -26.99 68.84 15.76
CA PHE A 7 -26.89 67.41 15.53
C PHE A 7 -25.41 67.00 15.45
N ALA A 8 -25.03 66.04 16.30
CA ALA A 8 -23.77 65.32 16.20
C ALA A 8 -23.87 64.26 15.10
N CYS A 9 -23.24 64.50 13.95
CA CYS A 9 -22.97 63.44 12.97
C CYS A 9 -21.70 62.70 13.37
N VAL A 10 -21.86 61.66 14.19
CA VAL A 10 -20.83 60.64 14.41
C VAL A 10 -20.70 59.85 13.11
N VAL A 11 -19.65 60.12 12.33
CA VAL A 11 -19.26 59.28 11.20
C VAL A 11 -18.63 58.01 11.77
N LEU A 12 -19.45 56.97 11.90
CA LEU A 12 -19.00 55.61 12.23
C LEU A 12 -18.18 55.06 11.06
N LEU A 13 -16.87 54.97 11.27
CA LEU A 13 -15.96 54.13 10.50
C LEU A 13 -16.45 52.67 10.57
N VAL A 14 -17.01 52.17 9.48
CA VAL A 14 -17.14 50.73 9.26
C VAL A 14 -16.02 50.31 8.33
N SER A 15 -14.86 50.02 8.92
CA SER A 15 -13.79 49.30 8.25
C SER A 15 -14.27 47.88 7.96
N LEU A 16 -14.75 47.64 6.75
CA LEU A 16 -14.92 46.31 6.18
C LEU A 16 -13.53 45.70 5.96
N TRP A 17 -12.92 45.22 7.04
CA TRP A 17 -11.93 44.16 6.95
C TRP A 17 -12.66 42.92 6.44
N GLY A 18 -12.68 42.77 5.11
CA GLY A 18 -12.90 41.47 4.51
C GLY A 18 -11.84 40.54 5.09
N CYS A 19 -12.27 39.62 5.95
CA CYS A 19 -11.55 38.39 6.18
C CYS A 19 -11.46 37.70 4.82
N ALA A 20 -10.37 37.95 4.09
CA ALA A 20 -9.88 36.99 3.13
C ALA A 20 -9.48 35.77 3.95
N THR A 21 -10.45 34.89 4.22
CA THR A 21 -10.16 33.50 4.51
C THR A 21 -9.39 33.00 3.31
N THR A 22 -8.06 32.97 3.43
CA THR A 22 -7.19 32.24 2.55
C THR A 22 -7.73 30.82 2.58
N SER A 23 -8.47 30.44 1.54
CA SER A 23 -8.78 29.04 1.27
C SER A 23 -7.42 28.39 1.20
N LYS A 24 -7.04 27.66 2.25
CA LYS A 24 -5.96 26.68 2.12
C LYS A 24 -6.47 25.77 1.03
N GLU A 25 -5.88 25.86 -0.16
CA GLU A 25 -6.08 24.83 -1.17
C GLU A 25 -5.92 23.50 -0.45
N PRO A 26 -6.88 22.58 -0.58
CA PRO A 26 -6.75 21.29 0.06
C PRO A 26 -5.39 20.75 -0.35
N VAL A 27 -4.58 20.36 0.64
CA VAL A 27 -3.33 19.64 0.36
C VAL A 27 -3.78 18.38 -0.37
N VAL A 28 -3.66 18.38 -1.69
CA VAL A 28 -3.97 17.22 -2.51
C VAL A 28 -2.93 16.19 -2.12
N ASP A 29 -3.37 15.14 -1.42
CA ASP A 29 -2.50 14.02 -1.09
C ASP A 29 -1.93 13.48 -2.42
N PRO A 30 -0.60 13.46 -2.61
CA PRO A 30 -0.01 12.96 -3.85
C PRO A 30 -0.36 11.49 -4.14
N ASN A 31 -0.84 10.75 -3.13
CA ASN A 31 -1.32 9.38 -3.26
C ASN A 31 -2.85 9.28 -3.45
N PHE A 32 -3.56 10.39 -3.65
CA PHE A 32 -4.98 10.32 -3.97
C PHE A 32 -5.16 10.15 -5.48
N LEU A 33 -5.74 9.02 -5.90
CA LEU A 33 -6.10 8.80 -7.31
C LEU A 33 -7.58 9.09 -7.58
N GLY A 34 -8.46 8.80 -6.63
CA GLY A 34 -9.89 9.06 -6.78
C GLY A 34 -10.71 8.71 -5.53
N ASP A 35 -11.92 9.25 -5.45
CA ASP A 35 -12.87 8.99 -4.35
C ASP A 35 -13.82 7.84 -4.69
N TYR A 36 -13.25 6.65 -4.84
CA TYR A 36 -14.01 5.42 -5.13
C TYR A 36 -13.84 4.41 -3.99
N ASP A 37 -14.82 3.51 -3.88
CA ASP A 37 -14.71 2.35 -3.00
C ASP A 37 -13.57 1.43 -3.44
N PRO A 38 -13.03 0.58 -2.54
CA PRO A 38 -12.00 -0.38 -2.90
C PRO A 38 -12.42 -1.26 -4.08
N ILE A 39 -11.54 -1.36 -5.07
CA ILE A 39 -11.74 -2.10 -6.31
C ILE A 39 -11.07 -3.46 -6.16
N GLN A 40 -11.82 -4.55 -6.31
CA GLN A 40 -11.25 -5.89 -6.33
C GLN A 40 -10.47 -6.09 -7.64
N LEU A 41 -9.20 -6.45 -7.52
CA LEU A 41 -8.35 -6.83 -8.65
C LEU A 41 -8.44 -8.34 -8.89
N GLU A 42 -7.88 -8.83 -9.99
CA GLU A 42 -7.79 -10.28 -10.20
C GLU A 42 -6.90 -10.92 -9.14
N ASN A 43 -7.27 -12.11 -8.68
CA ASN A 43 -6.47 -12.86 -7.72
C ASN A 43 -5.17 -13.35 -8.38
N VAL A 44 -4.11 -13.43 -7.58
CA VAL A 44 -2.80 -13.90 -8.05
C VAL A 44 -2.28 -15.05 -7.21
N MET A 45 -1.50 -15.93 -7.83
CA MET A 45 -0.88 -17.05 -7.15
C MET A 45 0.52 -16.68 -6.65
N ALA A 46 0.79 -17.02 -5.40
CA ALA A 46 2.12 -17.02 -4.82
C ALA A 46 2.40 -18.36 -4.13
N TRP A 47 3.65 -18.57 -3.74
CA TRP A 47 3.96 -19.53 -2.68
C TRP A 47 4.03 -18.79 -1.35
N TYR A 48 3.71 -19.47 -0.26
CA TYR A 48 3.93 -18.91 1.08
C TYR A 48 4.54 -19.96 2.00
N ASN A 49 5.32 -19.51 3.00
CA ASN A 49 5.83 -20.40 4.03
C ASN A 49 4.82 -20.50 5.18
N PHE A 50 4.38 -21.71 5.50
CA PHE A 50 3.60 -21.98 6.71
C PHE A 50 4.27 -23.08 7.53
N PHE A 51 4.80 -22.71 8.69
CA PHE A 51 5.50 -23.64 9.58
C PHE A 51 6.56 -24.49 8.84
N GLY A 52 7.38 -23.86 8.00
CA GLY A 52 8.47 -24.54 7.27
C GLY A 52 8.02 -25.35 6.06
N LYS A 53 6.74 -25.26 5.66
CA LYS A 53 6.21 -25.88 4.45
C LYS A 53 5.79 -24.81 3.46
N GLU A 54 6.41 -24.82 2.30
CA GLU A 54 6.05 -24.01 1.14
C GLU A 54 4.76 -24.57 0.53
N LYS A 55 3.75 -23.71 0.34
CA LYS A 55 2.49 -24.10 -0.31
C LYS A 55 2.04 -23.04 -1.29
N PRO A 56 1.38 -23.41 -2.39
CA PRO A 56 0.70 -22.43 -3.23
C PRO A 56 -0.42 -21.75 -2.43
N LYS A 57 -0.62 -20.47 -2.72
CA LYS A 57 -1.62 -19.61 -2.08
C LYS A 57 -2.17 -18.65 -3.11
N GLU A 58 -3.48 -18.59 -3.19
CA GLU A 58 -4.19 -17.53 -3.89
C GLU A 58 -4.24 -16.29 -2.99
N LEU A 59 -3.92 -15.14 -3.57
CA LEU A 59 -3.93 -13.83 -2.93
C LEU A 59 -5.11 -13.03 -3.47
N GLU A 60 -5.99 -12.63 -2.57
CA GLU A 60 -7.09 -11.70 -2.84
C GLU A 60 -6.51 -10.28 -2.86
N MET A 61 -6.74 -9.50 -3.91
CA MET A 61 -6.17 -8.16 -4.02
C MET A 61 -7.24 -7.09 -4.16
N TYR A 62 -7.05 -5.99 -3.45
CA TYR A 62 -7.90 -4.81 -3.53
C TYR A 62 -7.06 -3.56 -3.76
N PHE A 63 -7.45 -2.74 -4.71
CA PHE A 63 -6.91 -1.41 -4.90
C PHE A 63 -7.79 -0.39 -4.17
N VAL A 64 -7.18 0.50 -3.40
CA VAL A 64 -7.85 1.58 -2.65
C VAL A 64 -7.45 2.92 -3.29
N PRO A 65 -8.28 3.48 -4.19
CA PRO A 65 -7.94 4.68 -4.96
C PRO A 65 -7.68 5.92 -4.11
N ARG A 66 -8.37 6.04 -2.97
CA ARG A 66 -8.24 7.17 -2.04
C ARG A 66 -6.84 7.34 -1.46
N THR A 67 -6.11 6.24 -1.31
CA THR A 67 -4.78 6.21 -0.68
C THR A 67 -3.70 5.64 -1.60
N ASN A 68 -4.04 5.36 -2.86
CA ASN A 68 -3.22 4.64 -3.82
C ASN A 68 -2.53 3.39 -3.25
N ASN A 69 -3.24 2.64 -2.43
CA ASN A 69 -2.73 1.42 -1.82
C ASN A 69 -3.27 0.19 -2.55
N VAL A 70 -2.45 -0.85 -2.64
CA VAL A 70 -2.90 -2.20 -2.96
C VAL A 70 -2.79 -3.04 -1.71
N GLU A 71 -3.90 -3.66 -1.35
CA GLU A 71 -4.06 -4.53 -0.20
C GLU A 71 -4.09 -5.98 -0.66
N ILE A 72 -3.13 -6.77 -0.18
CA ILE A 72 -2.97 -8.18 -0.54
C ILE A 72 -3.40 -9.04 0.64
N TYR A 73 -4.51 -9.74 0.47
CA TYR A 73 -5.14 -10.55 1.49
C TYR A 73 -4.93 -12.05 1.26
N TYR A 74 -4.71 -12.78 2.35
CA TYR A 74 -4.77 -14.24 2.36
C TYR A 74 -5.02 -14.77 3.78
N ARG A 75 -5.38 -16.05 3.89
CA ARG A 75 -5.55 -16.73 5.18
C ARG A 75 -4.31 -17.49 5.59
N GLU A 76 -3.89 -17.23 6.82
CA GLU A 76 -2.85 -17.97 7.54
C GLU A 76 -3.42 -18.51 8.85
N GLY A 77 -3.71 -19.81 8.88
CA GLY A 77 -4.40 -20.43 10.01
C GLY A 77 -5.76 -19.77 10.25
N GLN A 78 -5.95 -19.21 11.45
CA GLN A 78 -7.17 -18.49 11.82
C GLN A 78 -7.16 -17.01 11.43
N ASN A 79 -5.99 -16.44 11.10
CA ASN A 79 -5.87 -15.05 10.75
C ASN A 79 -6.24 -14.80 9.28
N LYS A 80 -6.98 -13.72 9.01
CA LYS A 80 -6.91 -13.05 7.71
C LYS A 80 -5.80 -12.01 7.81
N VAL A 81 -4.81 -12.12 6.92
CA VAL A 81 -3.65 -11.24 6.85
C VAL A 81 -3.83 -10.32 5.65
N CYS A 82 -3.35 -9.09 5.78
CA CYS A 82 -3.32 -8.07 4.74
C CYS A 82 -1.93 -7.43 4.70
N VAL A 83 -1.25 -7.51 3.56
CA VAL A 83 -0.04 -6.74 3.29
C VAL A 83 -0.46 -5.52 2.47
N ILE A 84 -0.13 -4.32 2.95
CA ILE A 84 -0.53 -3.07 2.31
C ILE A 84 0.68 -2.46 1.62
N LEU A 85 0.60 -2.35 0.29
CA LEU A 85 1.63 -1.80 -0.57
C LEU A 85 1.19 -0.42 -1.07
N SER A 86 1.91 0.63 -0.67
CA SER A 86 1.80 1.96 -1.28
C SER A 86 2.37 1.94 -2.69
N GLN A 87 2.18 3.03 -3.45
CA GLN A 87 2.81 3.20 -4.76
C GLN A 87 4.32 2.98 -4.69
N GLU A 88 4.99 3.61 -3.71
CA GLU A 88 6.42 3.47 -3.51
C GLU A 88 6.84 2.00 -3.31
N HIS A 89 6.09 1.24 -2.50
CA HIS A 89 6.38 -0.18 -2.30
C HIS A 89 6.21 -1.00 -3.58
N ARG A 90 5.21 -0.68 -4.42
CA ARG A 90 4.97 -1.37 -5.69
C ARG A 90 6.06 -1.05 -6.72
N GLU A 91 6.51 0.20 -6.79
CA GLU A 91 7.62 0.62 -7.64
C GLU A 91 8.92 -0.07 -7.22
N GLN A 92 9.22 -0.11 -5.93
CA GLN A 92 10.37 -0.85 -5.39
C GLN A 92 10.29 -2.36 -5.71
N LEU A 93 9.12 -2.97 -5.53
CA LEU A 93 8.91 -4.37 -5.87
C LEU A 93 9.15 -4.63 -7.36
N LYS A 94 8.72 -3.72 -8.24
CA LYS A 94 8.94 -3.78 -9.68
C LYS A 94 10.42 -3.71 -10.06
N GLU A 95 11.16 -2.78 -9.47
CA GLU A 95 12.61 -2.66 -9.69
C GLU A 95 13.35 -3.92 -9.22
N VAL A 96 13.04 -4.41 -8.03
CA VAL A 96 13.66 -5.63 -7.50
C VAL A 96 13.28 -6.85 -8.33
N ALA A 97 12.03 -6.94 -8.79
CA ALA A 97 11.58 -8.02 -9.67
C ALA A 97 12.33 -8.04 -10.99
N ALA A 98 12.62 -6.87 -11.59
CA ALA A 98 13.44 -6.78 -12.80
C ALA A 98 14.86 -7.32 -12.57
N LEU A 99 15.53 -6.88 -11.49
CA LEU A 99 16.86 -7.37 -11.11
C LEU A 99 16.87 -8.88 -10.83
N PHE A 100 15.84 -9.38 -10.16
CA PHE A 100 15.68 -10.79 -9.89
C PHE A 100 15.52 -11.60 -11.18
N THR A 101 14.59 -11.20 -12.06
CA THR A 101 14.31 -11.90 -13.33
C THR A 101 15.54 -11.91 -14.25
N GLU A 102 16.26 -10.79 -14.37
CA GLU A 102 17.52 -10.73 -15.10
C GLU A 102 18.54 -11.75 -14.55
N GLY A 103 18.67 -11.83 -13.22
CA GLY A 103 19.55 -12.80 -12.57
C GLY A 103 19.14 -14.25 -12.82
N VAL A 104 17.83 -14.54 -12.90
CA VAL A 104 17.31 -15.87 -13.25
C VAL A 104 17.69 -16.23 -14.68
N GLU A 105 17.44 -15.33 -15.63
CA GLU A 105 17.72 -15.55 -17.06
C GLU A 105 19.21 -15.71 -17.33
N ALA A 106 20.04 -14.92 -16.66
CA ALA A 106 21.50 -14.99 -16.77
C ALA A 106 22.10 -16.18 -15.99
N GLY A 107 21.33 -16.85 -15.12
CA GLY A 107 21.81 -17.94 -14.28
C GLY A 107 22.85 -17.51 -13.24
N THR A 108 22.79 -16.26 -12.78
CA THR A 108 23.81 -15.65 -11.90
C THR A 108 23.44 -15.65 -10.42
N LEU A 109 22.21 -16.04 -10.08
CA LEU A 109 21.74 -16.05 -8.69
C LEU A 109 22.40 -17.17 -7.89
N GLU A 110 23.06 -16.79 -6.79
CA GLU A 110 23.66 -17.74 -5.85
C GLU A 110 22.59 -18.42 -5.00
N ASP A 111 22.71 -19.73 -4.76
CA ASP A 111 21.90 -20.39 -3.73
C ASP A 111 22.44 -20.06 -2.33
N ARG A 112 21.82 -19.04 -1.72
CA ARG A 112 22.16 -18.56 -0.39
C ARG A 112 20.91 -18.27 0.42
N LYS A 113 21.00 -18.49 1.72
CA LYS A 113 19.91 -18.19 2.65
C LYS A 113 19.59 -16.68 2.64
N PRO A 114 18.31 -16.27 2.57
CA PRO A 114 17.91 -14.88 2.75
C PRO A 114 18.33 -14.33 4.12
N THR A 115 18.88 -13.12 4.12
CA THR A 115 19.30 -12.37 5.30
C THR A 115 19.12 -10.88 5.07
N THR A 116 19.07 -10.10 6.15
CA THR A 116 19.08 -8.63 6.03
C THR A 116 20.32 -8.09 5.30
N LYS A 117 21.43 -8.84 5.19
CA LYS A 117 22.66 -8.36 4.51
C LYS A 117 22.60 -8.51 2.99
N ASN A 118 21.90 -9.53 2.50
CA ASN A 118 21.82 -9.86 1.07
C ASN A 118 20.45 -9.56 0.46
N ALA A 119 19.56 -8.90 1.20
CA ALA A 119 18.33 -8.35 0.66
C ALA A 119 18.63 -7.32 -0.43
N TYR A 120 17.91 -7.42 -1.56
CA TYR A 120 17.97 -6.45 -2.66
C TYR A 120 17.57 -5.05 -2.17
N TYR A 121 16.52 -4.99 -1.35
CA TYR A 121 15.98 -3.75 -0.82
C TYR A 121 15.30 -3.98 0.53
N LYS A 122 15.21 -2.92 1.34
CA LYS A 122 14.70 -2.93 2.71
C LYS A 122 13.86 -1.69 2.96
N SER A 123 12.67 -1.86 3.50
CA SER A 123 11.77 -0.78 3.89
C SER A 123 10.94 -1.17 5.12
N THR A 124 9.88 -0.43 5.38
CA THR A 124 8.80 -0.80 6.28
C THR A 124 7.47 -0.71 5.55
N CYS A 125 6.57 -1.65 5.80
CA CYS A 125 5.21 -1.61 5.27
C CYS A 125 4.17 -1.77 6.36
N SER A 126 2.92 -1.52 5.98
CA SER A 126 1.78 -1.77 6.83
C SER A 126 1.28 -3.20 6.67
N VAL A 127 0.99 -3.86 7.78
CA VAL A 127 0.41 -5.20 7.83
C VAL A 127 -0.83 -5.16 8.71
N GLY A 128 -1.96 -5.54 8.14
CA GLY A 128 -3.19 -5.83 8.87
C GLY A 128 -3.30 -7.32 9.18
N TRP A 129 -3.80 -7.67 10.36
CA TRP A 129 -4.12 -9.06 10.68
C TRP A 129 -5.25 -9.16 11.69
N GLY A 130 -5.93 -10.29 11.71
CA GLY A 130 -7.00 -10.48 12.66
C GLY A 130 -7.73 -11.79 12.51
N VAL A 131 -8.44 -12.13 13.58
CA VAL A 131 -9.41 -13.22 13.63
C VAL A 131 -10.79 -12.59 13.80
N LEU A 132 -11.79 -13.17 13.15
CA LEU A 132 -13.22 -12.80 13.18
C LEU A 132 -13.59 -11.74 14.26
N GLY A 133 -13.75 -10.48 13.82
CA GLY A 133 -14.21 -9.37 14.66
C GLY A 133 -13.11 -8.53 15.33
N ILE A 134 -11.84 -8.96 15.31
CA ILE A 134 -10.72 -8.16 15.84
C ILE A 134 -9.68 -7.91 14.74
N GLY A 135 -9.66 -6.68 14.22
CA GLY A 135 -8.64 -6.20 13.29
C GLY A 135 -7.50 -5.49 14.02
N ARG A 136 -6.26 -5.84 13.65
CA ARG A 136 -5.02 -5.22 14.12
C ARG A 136 -4.23 -4.71 12.94
N VAL A 137 -3.39 -3.72 13.18
CA VAL A 137 -2.53 -3.15 12.15
C VAL A 137 -1.24 -2.63 12.75
N THR A 138 -0.17 -2.83 12.01
CA THR A 138 1.13 -2.22 12.25
C THR A 138 1.53 -1.46 10.99
N GLU A 139 2.20 -0.32 11.15
CA GLU A 139 2.75 0.48 10.04
C GLU A 139 4.29 0.37 10.00
N LYS A 140 4.85 -0.51 10.83
CA LYS A 140 6.30 -0.61 11.09
C LYS A 140 6.84 -2.01 10.86
N SER A 141 6.11 -2.84 10.12
CA SER A 141 6.60 -4.16 9.74
C SER A 141 7.77 -3.99 8.79
N ARG A 142 8.94 -4.48 9.16
CA ARG A 142 10.12 -4.42 8.28
C ARG A 142 9.84 -5.26 7.04
N LEU A 143 10.03 -4.68 5.86
CA LEU A 143 9.87 -5.32 4.57
C LEU A 143 11.24 -5.58 3.96
N GLU A 144 11.51 -6.80 3.53
CA GLU A 144 12.75 -7.16 2.85
C GLU A 144 12.46 -7.99 1.61
N TYR A 145 13.18 -7.68 0.53
CA TYR A 145 13.13 -8.44 -0.72
C TYR A 145 14.42 -9.21 -0.92
N ASN A 146 14.32 -10.52 -1.14
CA ASN A 146 15.46 -11.42 -1.36
C ASN A 146 15.11 -12.39 -2.50
N HIS A 147 16.05 -13.23 -2.92
CA HIS A 147 15.73 -14.45 -3.65
C HIS A 147 15.97 -15.68 -2.78
N LYS A 148 15.27 -16.78 -3.06
CA LYS A 148 15.39 -18.04 -2.33
C LYS A 148 15.13 -19.21 -3.25
N TYR A 149 15.99 -20.23 -3.18
CA TYR A 149 15.70 -21.53 -3.77
C TYR A 149 14.72 -22.29 -2.86
N LEU A 150 13.59 -22.72 -3.43
CA LEU A 150 12.63 -23.57 -2.74
C LEU A 150 12.97 -25.05 -2.94
N LYS A 151 12.24 -25.94 -2.26
CA LYS A 151 12.53 -27.40 -2.26
C LYS A 151 12.39 -28.06 -3.63
N ASP A 152 11.74 -27.42 -4.57
CA ASP A 152 11.65 -27.87 -5.96
C ASP A 152 12.90 -27.53 -6.80
N GLY A 153 13.90 -26.90 -6.18
CA GLY A 153 15.16 -26.50 -6.81
C GLY A 153 15.06 -25.23 -7.66
N LYS A 154 13.90 -24.56 -7.68
CA LYS A 154 13.71 -23.31 -8.42
C LYS A 154 13.88 -22.11 -7.50
N VAL A 155 14.33 -21.01 -8.09
CA VAL A 155 14.53 -19.75 -7.39
C VAL A 155 13.30 -18.86 -7.53
N TYR A 156 12.93 -18.21 -6.43
CA TYR A 156 11.79 -17.32 -6.33
C TYR A 156 12.21 -15.99 -5.69
N LEU A 157 11.54 -14.90 -6.07
CA LEU A 157 11.62 -13.65 -5.33
C LEU A 157 10.83 -13.82 -4.02
N SER A 158 11.52 -13.63 -2.90
CA SER A 158 10.96 -13.61 -1.55
C SER A 158 10.59 -12.19 -1.15
N VAL A 159 9.31 -11.97 -0.84
CA VAL A 159 8.77 -10.76 -0.24
C VAL A 159 8.46 -11.07 1.22
N ARG A 160 9.25 -10.53 2.15
CA ARG A 160 9.11 -10.84 3.57
C ARG A 160 8.76 -9.61 4.41
N ALA A 161 7.67 -9.70 5.15
CA ALA A 161 7.28 -8.72 6.16
C ALA A 161 7.43 -9.34 7.56
N TYR A 162 8.32 -8.78 8.39
CA TYR A 162 8.67 -9.34 9.70
C TYR A 162 7.62 -8.98 10.76
N PRO A 163 7.40 -9.84 11.78
CA PRO A 163 6.53 -9.55 12.90
C PRO A 163 6.81 -8.17 13.53
N ALA A 164 5.78 -7.35 13.64
CA ALA A 164 5.82 -6.07 14.33
C ALA A 164 4.61 -5.89 15.24
N ALA A 165 4.80 -5.12 16.30
CA ALA A 165 3.76 -4.84 17.28
C ALA A 165 2.56 -4.13 16.64
N ASP A 166 1.35 -4.46 17.11
CA ASP A 166 0.14 -3.71 16.79
C ASP A 166 0.29 -2.25 17.23
N LYS A 167 -0.31 -1.34 16.47
CA LYS A 167 -0.20 0.09 16.74
C LYS A 167 -0.83 0.50 18.07
N ASN A 168 -1.80 -0.27 18.57
CA ASN A 168 -2.55 0.01 19.79
C ASN A 168 -2.21 -0.93 20.95
N ASP A 169 -1.54 -2.07 20.70
CA ASP A 169 -1.17 -3.05 21.70
C ASP A 169 0.21 -3.66 21.43
N SER A 170 1.22 -3.21 22.18
CA SER A 170 2.61 -3.67 22.01
C SER A 170 2.86 -5.11 22.46
N SER A 171 1.89 -5.76 23.10
CA SER A 171 1.97 -7.17 23.48
C SER A 171 1.54 -8.12 22.36
N VAL A 172 0.90 -7.60 21.30
CA VAL A 172 0.41 -8.41 20.18
C VAL A 172 1.17 -8.07 18.90
N TYR A 173 1.63 -9.09 18.19
CA TYR A 173 2.44 -8.94 16.99
C TYR A 173 1.73 -9.48 15.75
N SER A 174 2.08 -8.92 14.60
CA SER A 174 1.72 -9.46 13.29
C SER A 174 2.37 -10.83 13.08
N PRO A 175 1.77 -11.71 12.26
CA PRO A 175 2.43 -12.94 11.84
C PRO A 175 3.70 -12.63 11.02
N ASP A 176 4.57 -13.63 10.89
CA ASP A 176 5.73 -13.58 9.97
C ASP A 176 5.24 -13.92 8.56
N ILE A 177 5.39 -12.98 7.63
CA ILE A 177 4.86 -13.10 6.29
C ILE A 177 6.03 -13.30 5.33
N GLU A 178 6.05 -14.42 4.62
CA GLU A 178 7.03 -14.68 3.55
C GLU A 178 6.27 -15.24 2.34
N LEU A 179 6.12 -14.39 1.32
CA LEU A 179 5.53 -14.75 0.02
C LEU A 179 6.66 -14.97 -1.00
N PHE A 180 6.49 -15.92 -1.90
CA PHE A 180 7.44 -16.20 -2.97
C PHE A 180 6.77 -16.18 -4.33
N PHE A 181 7.44 -15.54 -5.29
CA PHE A 181 6.95 -15.36 -6.65
C PHE A 181 8.01 -15.82 -7.66
N SER A 182 7.61 -16.67 -8.60
CA SER A 182 8.40 -16.94 -9.81
C SER A 182 8.32 -15.75 -10.76
N PRO A 183 9.21 -15.66 -11.78
CA PRO A 183 9.11 -14.61 -12.80
C PRO A 183 7.72 -14.48 -13.43
N SER A 184 7.09 -15.60 -13.83
CA SER A 184 5.73 -15.59 -14.38
C SER A 184 4.65 -15.13 -13.39
N GLN A 185 4.83 -15.41 -12.08
CA GLN A 185 3.91 -14.93 -11.05
C GLN A 185 4.08 -13.42 -10.84
N LEU A 186 5.30 -12.88 -10.97
CA LEU A 186 5.57 -11.45 -10.92
C LEU A 186 4.94 -10.72 -12.12
N GLU A 187 5.04 -11.26 -13.33
CA GLU A 187 4.34 -10.73 -14.50
C GLU A 187 2.83 -10.63 -14.27
N THR A 188 2.23 -11.70 -13.75
CA THR A 188 0.80 -11.74 -13.43
C THR A 188 0.44 -10.71 -12.34
N LEU A 189 1.30 -10.56 -11.33
CA LEU A 189 1.12 -9.56 -10.27
C LEU A 189 1.15 -8.13 -10.82
N PHE A 190 2.18 -7.77 -11.60
CA PHE A 190 2.32 -6.41 -12.13
C PHE A 190 1.27 -6.05 -13.17
N ALA A 191 0.72 -7.03 -13.90
CA ALA A 191 -0.44 -6.81 -14.76
C ALA A 191 -1.66 -6.26 -14.00
N GLN A 192 -1.71 -6.43 -12.67
CA GLN A 192 -2.78 -5.92 -11.81
C GLN A 192 -2.37 -4.67 -11.03
N ILE A 193 -1.14 -4.62 -10.51
CA ILE A 193 -0.75 -3.65 -9.48
C ILE A 193 0.11 -2.50 -9.99
N ASP A 194 0.49 -2.51 -11.27
CA ASP A 194 1.28 -1.44 -11.87
C ASP A 194 0.53 -0.10 -11.80
N GLN A 195 1.26 0.99 -11.50
CA GLN A 195 0.65 2.30 -11.32
C GLN A 195 -0.15 2.77 -12.55
N SER A 196 0.31 2.46 -13.77
CA SER A 196 -0.43 2.78 -15.00
C SER A 196 -1.73 2.00 -15.13
N VAL A 197 -1.76 0.75 -14.66
CA VAL A 197 -2.97 -0.09 -14.65
C VAL A 197 -3.98 0.47 -13.65
N LEU A 198 -3.52 0.79 -12.44
CA LEU A 198 -4.36 1.37 -11.39
C LEU A 198 -4.93 2.74 -11.80
N GLN A 199 -4.11 3.58 -12.45
CA GLN A 199 -4.57 4.86 -13.00
C GLN A 199 -5.63 4.65 -14.09
N ALA A 200 -5.42 3.69 -15.00
CA ALA A 200 -6.40 3.40 -16.06
C ALA A 200 -7.77 2.96 -15.51
N TYR A 201 -7.79 2.18 -14.41
CA TYR A 201 -9.05 1.85 -13.72
C TYR A 201 -9.77 3.10 -13.21
N VAL A 202 -9.04 4.02 -12.58
CA VAL A 202 -9.62 5.27 -12.08
C VAL A 202 -10.11 6.16 -13.22
N ASP A 203 -9.32 6.28 -14.29
CA ASP A 203 -9.68 7.07 -15.47
C ASP A 203 -10.94 6.52 -16.14
N GLN A 204 -11.08 5.20 -16.22
CA GLN A 204 -12.29 4.55 -16.72
C GLN A 204 -13.51 4.84 -15.85
N LEU A 205 -13.37 4.78 -14.53
CA LEU A 205 -14.46 5.13 -13.59
C LEU A 205 -14.83 6.60 -13.69
N ASN A 206 -13.85 7.49 -13.83
CA ASN A 206 -14.08 8.92 -14.05
C ASN A 206 -14.83 9.16 -15.37
N ALA A 207 -14.43 8.50 -16.46
CA ALA A 207 -15.15 8.58 -17.73
C ALA A 207 -16.61 8.14 -17.56
N GLN A 208 -16.86 6.99 -16.91
CA GLN A 208 -18.24 6.51 -16.67
C GLN A 208 -19.08 7.45 -15.79
N ALA A 209 -18.47 8.11 -14.81
CA ALA A 209 -19.17 9.00 -13.88
C ALA A 209 -19.47 10.38 -14.49
N TYR A 210 -18.63 10.86 -15.41
CA TYR A 210 -18.66 12.24 -15.91
C TYR A 210 -18.83 12.37 -17.43
N GLU A 211 -18.95 11.26 -18.17
CA GLU A 211 -19.42 11.29 -19.55
C GLU A 211 -20.87 11.81 -19.62
N TYR A 212 -21.09 12.83 -20.45
CA TYR A 212 -22.36 13.50 -20.71
C TYR A 212 -22.70 13.39 -22.20
#